data_AF-A0A1H3G5L9-F1
#
_entry.id   AF-A0A1H3G5L9-F1
#
_cell.length_a   1.000
_cell.length_b   1.000
_cell.length_c   1.000
_cell.angle_alpha   90.00
_cell.angle_beta   90.00
_cell.angle_gamma   90.00
#
_symmetry.space_group_name_H-M   'P 1'
#
loop_
_entity.id
_entity.type
_entity.pdbx_description
1 polymer ?
#
loop_
_entity_poly.entity_id
_entity_poly.type
_entity_poly.pdbx_seq_one_letter_code
_entity_poly.pdbx_strand_id
1 'polypeptide(L)'
;MGELSSTLDSLAGDDLHAMFAPQLLARLGELLRQQNRLAAEITRTVRECELTGAAECDGLATVQSWLRGHGQLSGPQASRLVSSGRALEHLPALAGAFADGAVTAAQVE
;
A
#
# COMPACT_ATOMS: atom_id res chain seq x y z
N MET A 1 -2.93 9.43 10.77
CA MET A 1 -4.22 8.86 10.30
C MET A 1 -5.29 9.93 10.05
N GLY A 2 -5.61 10.82 11.00
CA GLY A 2 -6.65 11.84 10.79
C GLY A 2 -6.42 12.78 9.59
N GLU A 3 -5.18 13.21 9.35
CA GLU A 3 -4.81 14.03 8.19
C GLU A 3 -4.99 13.29 6.85
N LEU A 4 -4.62 12.01 6.79
CA LEU A 4 -4.81 11.17 5.61
C LEU A 4 -6.31 11.01 5.30
N SER A 5 -7.14 10.74 6.32
CA SER A 5 -8.60 10.67 6.16
C SER A 5 -9.18 11.98 5.65
N SER A 6 -8.82 13.12 6.26
CA SER A 6 -9.27 14.44 5.79
C SER A 6 -8.85 14.75 4.35
N THR A 7 -7.66 14.30 3.94
CA THR A 7 -7.17 14.47 2.56
C THR A 7 -7.99 13.63 1.58
N LEU A 8 -8.30 12.38 1.94
CA LEU A 8 -9.17 11.51 1.14
C LEU A 8 -10.60 12.06 1.03
N ASP A 9 -11.13 12.62 2.11
CA ASP A 9 -12.45 13.28 2.11
C ASP A 9 -12.45 14.50 1.17
N SER A 10 -11.38 15.29 1.18
CA SER A 10 -11.21 16.40 0.24
C SER A 10 -11.15 15.92 -1.22
N LEU A 11 -10.40 14.86 -1.52
CA LEU A 11 -10.34 14.27 -2.86
C LEU A 11 -11.70 13.73 -3.32
N ALA A 12 -12.46 13.13 -2.42
CA ALA A 12 -13.80 12.62 -2.71
C ALA A 12 -14.82 13.75 -2.99
N GLY A 13 -14.59 14.95 -2.46
CA GLY A 13 -15.43 16.12 -2.68
C GLY A 13 -15.19 16.86 -4.00
N ASP A 14 -14.11 16.57 -4.74
CA ASP A 14 -13.82 17.23 -6.02
C ASP A 14 -14.86 16.88 -7.09
N ASP A 15 -15.43 17.91 -7.75
CA ASP A 15 -16.32 17.71 -8.90
C ASP A 15 -15.54 17.33 -10.16
N LEU A 16 -15.55 16.02 -10.47
CA LEU A 16 -14.94 15.47 -11.67
C LEU A 16 -15.63 15.91 -12.97
N HIS A 17 -16.91 16.29 -12.94
CA HIS A 17 -17.64 16.71 -14.14
C HIS A 17 -17.27 18.12 -14.60
N ALA A 18 -16.77 18.95 -13.68
CA ALA A 18 -16.26 20.28 -13.98
C ALA A 18 -14.83 20.26 -14.58
N MET A 19 -14.14 19.10 -14.54
CA MET A 19 -12.79 18.95 -15.08
C MET A 19 -12.79 18.59 -16.56
N PHE A 20 -11.83 19.15 -17.31
CA PHE A 20 -11.58 18.73 -18.69
C PHE A 20 -10.54 17.61 -18.79
N ALA A 21 -10.48 16.93 -19.94
CA ALA A 21 -9.71 15.68 -20.11
C ALA A 21 -8.23 15.74 -19.65
N PRO A 22 -7.42 16.74 -20.05
CA PRO A 22 -6.07 16.89 -19.50
C PRO A 22 -5.98 17.04 -17.97
N GLN A 23 -6.93 17.72 -17.32
CA GLN A 23 -6.96 17.82 -15.85
C GLN A 23 -7.25 16.46 -15.22
N LEU A 24 -8.18 15.70 -15.80
CA LEU A 24 -8.51 14.34 -15.35
C LEU A 24 -7.29 13.41 -15.45
N LEU A 25 -6.54 13.47 -16.54
CA LEU A 25 -5.33 12.65 -16.73
C LEU A 25 -4.22 13.05 -15.75
N ALA A 26 -3.99 14.35 -15.54
CA ALA A 26 -3.02 14.84 -14.57
C ALA A 26 -3.38 14.39 -13.15
N ARG A 27 -4.66 14.52 -12.78
CA ARG A 27 -5.20 14.06 -11.49
C ARG A 27 -5.01 12.55 -11.32
N LEU A 28 -5.39 11.75 -12.31
CA LEU A 28 -5.27 10.29 -12.26
C LEU A 28 -3.80 9.86 -12.11
N GLY A 29 -2.88 10.48 -12.85
CA GLY A 29 -1.46 10.17 -12.76
C GLY A 29 -0.91 10.41 -11.35
N GLU A 30 -1.31 11.51 -10.72
CA GLU A 30 -0.91 11.79 -9.33
C GLU A 30 -1.54 10.81 -8.34
N LEU A 31 -2.84 10.50 -8.48
CA LEU A 31 -3.51 9.52 -7.63
C LEU A 31 -2.87 8.13 -7.72
N LEU A 32 -2.49 7.70 -8.93
CA LEU A 32 -1.78 6.42 -9.12
C LEU A 32 -0.42 6.42 -8.43
N ARG A 33 0.34 7.53 -8.52
CA ARG A 33 1.60 7.67 -7.80
C ARG A 33 1.39 7.59 -6.29
N GLN A 34 0.42 8.30 -5.74
CA GLN A 34 0.12 8.26 -4.31
C GLN A 34 -0.39 6.88 -3.86
N GLN A 35 -1.17 6.18 -4.70
CA GLN A 35 -1.56 4.79 -4.46
C GLN A 35 -0.34 3.87 -4.36
N ASN A 36 0.64 4.01 -5.25
CA ASN A 36 1.87 3.21 -5.19
C ASN A 36 2.66 3.49 -3.90
N ARG A 37 2.79 4.76 -3.50
CA ARG A 37 3.46 5.16 -2.25
C ARG A 37 2.76 4.57 -1.03
N LEU A 38 1.42 4.60 -1.01
CA LEU A 38 0.65 3.97 0.06
C LEU A 38 0.85 2.45 0.08
N ALA A 39 0.89 1.79 -1.08
CA ALA A 39 1.19 0.36 -1.17
C ALA A 39 2.60 0.01 -0.66
N ALA A 40 3.58 0.88 -0.91
CA ALA A 40 4.93 0.75 -0.36
C ALA A 40 4.92 0.82 1.18
N GLU A 41 4.21 1.81 1.75
CA GLU A 41 4.08 1.93 3.21
C GLU A 41 3.34 0.74 3.84
N ILE A 42 2.31 0.22 3.18
CA ILE A 42 1.62 -1.01 3.63
C ILE A 42 2.60 -2.18 3.62
N THR A 43 3.35 -2.37 2.53
CA THR A 43 4.32 -3.48 2.39
C THR A 43 5.42 -3.40 3.46
N ARG A 44 5.96 -2.20 3.69
CA ARG A 44 6.94 -1.92 4.74
C ARG A 44 6.37 -2.21 6.13
N THR A 45 5.15 -1.77 6.40
CA THR A 45 4.47 -2.00 7.68
C THR A 45 4.22 -3.49 7.92
N VAL A 46 3.79 -4.23 6.90
CA VAL A 46 3.62 -5.69 6.97
C VAL A 46 4.94 -6.38 7.30
N ARG A 47 6.04 -5.91 6.71
CA ARG A 47 7.36 -6.47 7.00
C ARG A 47 7.77 -6.24 8.46
N GLU A 48 7.58 -5.04 8.98
CA GLU A 48 7.83 -4.74 10.40
C GLU A 48 6.94 -5.58 11.32
N CYS A 49 5.65 -5.75 10.99
CA CYS A 49 4.76 -6.62 11.74
C CYS A 49 5.25 -8.08 11.76
N GLU A 50 5.86 -8.57 10.68
CA GLU A 50 6.45 -9.92 10.66
C GLU A 50 7.67 -10.00 11.58
N LEU A 51 8.57 -9.02 11.49
CA LEU A 51 9.82 -8.99 12.27
C LEU A 51 9.56 -8.87 13.77
N THR A 52 8.53 -8.13 14.18
CA THR A 52 8.19 -7.94 15.59
C THR A 52 7.22 -8.99 16.13
N GLY A 53 6.73 -9.91 15.28
CA GLY A 53 5.68 -10.86 15.68
C GLY A 53 4.35 -10.21 16.03
N ALA A 54 4.02 -9.04 15.44
CA ALA A 54 2.86 -8.23 15.84
C ALA A 54 1.50 -8.96 15.76
N ALA A 55 1.39 -9.99 14.93
CA ALA A 55 0.18 -10.80 14.83
C ALA A 55 -0.21 -11.50 16.15
N GLU A 56 0.76 -11.73 17.06
CA GLU A 56 0.52 -12.33 18.36
C GLU A 56 -0.35 -11.46 19.27
N CYS A 57 -0.36 -10.13 19.08
CA CYS A 57 -1.24 -9.21 19.81
C CYS A 57 -2.73 -9.53 19.61
N ASP A 58 -3.08 -10.14 18.47
CA ASP A 58 -4.44 -10.58 18.15
C ASP A 58 -4.59 -12.11 18.19
N GLY A 59 -3.63 -12.82 18.83
CA GLY A 59 -3.68 -14.28 18.99
C GLY A 59 -3.43 -15.07 17.70
N LEU A 60 -2.83 -14.46 16.68
CA LEU A 60 -2.53 -15.11 15.40
C LEU A 60 -1.04 -15.40 15.28
N ALA A 61 -0.72 -16.60 14.77
CA ALA A 61 0.67 -17.05 14.65
C ALA A 61 1.48 -16.35 13.54
N THR A 62 0.81 -15.75 12.55
CA THR A 62 1.48 -15.12 11.40
C THR A 62 0.74 -13.87 10.94
N VAL A 63 1.49 -12.88 10.44
CA VAL A 63 0.92 -11.69 9.79
C VAL A 63 0.09 -12.07 8.57
N GLN A 64 0.46 -13.12 7.84
CA GLN A 64 -0.36 -13.62 6.73
C GLN A 64 -1.76 -14.06 7.20
N SER A 65 -1.88 -14.72 8.36
CA SER A 65 -3.19 -15.05 8.95
C SER A 65 -3.93 -13.80 9.41
N TRP A 66 -3.23 -12.83 9.98
CA TRP A 66 -3.80 -11.53 10.34
C TRP A 66 -4.36 -10.77 9.13
N LEU A 67 -3.62 -10.70 8.04
CA LEU A 67 -4.03 -10.06 6.79
C LEU A 67 -5.27 -10.71 6.16
N ARG A 68 -5.40 -12.04 6.25
CA ARG A 68 -6.59 -12.75 5.73
C ARG A 68 -7.83 -12.53 6.58
N GLY A 69 -7.67 -12.56 7.91
CA GLY A 69 -8.78 -12.43 8.86
C GLY A 69 -9.18 -10.97 9.08
N HIS A 70 -8.28 -10.18 9.65
CA HIS A 70 -8.52 -8.78 10.01
C HIS A 70 -8.34 -7.83 8.83
N GLY A 71 -7.35 -8.09 7.96
CA GLY A 71 -7.10 -7.30 6.76
C GLY A 71 -8.03 -7.61 5.58
N GLN A 72 -8.89 -8.64 5.69
CA GLN A 72 -9.83 -9.09 4.65
C GLN A 72 -9.19 -9.37 3.28
N LEU A 73 -7.90 -9.69 3.24
CA LEU A 73 -7.19 -10.02 2.02
C LEU A 73 -7.42 -11.49 1.64
N SER A 74 -7.51 -11.78 0.34
CA SER A 74 -7.45 -13.16 -0.11
C SER A 74 -6.11 -13.79 0.23
N GLY A 75 -6.06 -15.13 0.30
CA GLY A 75 -4.81 -15.88 0.54
C GLY A 75 -3.66 -15.47 -0.38
N PRO A 76 -3.87 -15.42 -1.71
CA PRO A 76 -2.84 -14.96 -2.65
C PRO A 76 -2.41 -13.51 -2.47
N GLN A 77 -3.31 -12.60 -2.09
CA GLN A 77 -2.95 -11.20 -1.82
C GLN A 77 -2.10 -11.09 -0.56
N ALA A 78 -2.49 -11.75 0.53
CA ALA A 78 -1.74 -11.76 1.78
C ALA A 78 -0.34 -12.37 1.60
N SER A 79 -0.23 -13.46 0.81
CA SER A 79 1.06 -14.09 0.51
C SER A 79 1.99 -13.17 -0.25
N ARG A 80 1.49 -12.48 -1.28
CA ARG A 80 2.27 -11.55 -2.10
C ARG A 80 2.79 -10.37 -1.31
N LEU A 81 1.98 -9.84 -0.41
CA LEU A 81 2.38 -8.70 0.43
C LEU A 81 3.53 -9.08 1.38
N VAL A 82 3.45 -10.26 1.98
CA VAL A 82 4.51 -10.83 2.83
C VAL A 82 5.79 -11.12 2.04
N SER A 83 5.68 -11.75 0.86
CA SER A 83 6.86 -12.05 0.03
C SER A 83 7.54 -10.78 -0.48
N SER A 84 6.75 -9.78 -0.90
CA SER A 84 7.24 -8.47 -1.35
C SER A 84 8.04 -7.78 -0.24
N GLY A 85 7.51 -7.75 0.99
CA GLY A 85 8.20 -7.15 2.14
C GLY A 85 9.56 -7.78 2.40
N ARG A 86 9.66 -9.11 2.32
CA ARG A 86 10.94 -9.84 2.47
C ARG A 86 11.90 -9.59 1.30
N ALA A 87 11.40 -9.57 0.06
CA ALA A 87 12.23 -9.35 -1.12
C ALA A 87 12.84 -7.95 -1.15
N LEU A 88 12.06 -6.92 -0.77
CA LEU A 88 12.48 -5.53 -0.81
C LEU A 88 13.60 -5.19 0.19
N GLU A 89 13.72 -5.92 1.32
CA GLU A 89 14.88 -5.79 2.23
C GLU A 89 16.21 -6.07 1.54
N HIS A 90 16.20 -6.94 0.53
CA HIS A 90 17.38 -7.31 -0.24
C HIS A 90 17.58 -6.47 -1.50
N LEU A 91 16.65 -5.55 -1.81
CA LEU A 91 16.62 -4.75 -3.03
C LEU A 91 16.38 -3.26 -2.72
N PRO A 92 17.32 -2.57 -2.03
CA PRO A 92 17.10 -1.22 -1.51
C PRO A 92 16.81 -0.17 -2.59
N ALA A 93 17.37 -0.32 -3.80
CA ALA A 93 17.08 0.57 -4.92
C ALA A 93 15.62 0.43 -5.40
N LEU A 94 15.10 -0.80 -5.43
CA LEU A 94 13.71 -1.08 -5.79
C LEU A 94 12.76 -0.60 -4.70
N ALA A 95 13.13 -0.81 -3.42
CA ALA A 95 12.38 -0.30 -2.28
C ALA A 95 12.27 1.23 -2.30
N GLY A 96 13.36 1.93 -2.62
CA GLY A 96 13.35 3.39 -2.80
C GLY A 96 12.42 3.82 -3.93
N ALA A 97 12.52 3.20 -5.11
CA ALA A 97 11.65 3.53 -6.24
C ALA A 97 10.17 3.24 -5.95
N PHE A 98 9.87 2.19 -5.18
CA PHE A 98 8.52 1.88 -4.73
C PHE A 98 7.99 2.91 -3.73
N ALA A 99 8.82 3.32 -2.75
CA ALA A 99 8.48 4.36 -1.77
C ALA A 99 8.25 5.74 -2.41
N ASP A 100 8.91 6.03 -3.54
CA ASP A 100 8.70 7.23 -4.34
C ASP A 100 7.45 7.15 -5.25
N GLY A 101 6.83 5.97 -5.35
CA GLY A 101 5.66 5.70 -6.18
C GLY A 101 5.98 5.53 -7.68
N ALA A 102 7.26 5.38 -8.03
CA ALA A 102 7.72 5.19 -9.40
C ALA A 102 7.52 3.75 -9.90
N VAL A 103 7.34 2.80 -8.97
CA VAL A 103 7.07 1.38 -9.24
C VAL A 103 5.75 1.01 -8.57
N THR A 104 4.97 0.13 -9.20
CA THR A 104 3.69 -0.35 -8.66
C THR A 104 3.87 -1.58 -7.77
N ALA A 105 2.88 -1.87 -6.91
CA ALA A 105 2.88 -3.10 -6.11
C ALA A 105 3.04 -4.35 -6.98
N ALA A 106 2.32 -4.42 -8.11
CA ALA A 106 2.40 -5.55 -9.03
C ALA A 106 3.80 -5.79 -9.63
N GLN A 107 4.70 -4.80 -9.60
CA GLN A 107 6.07 -4.93 -10.09
C GLN A 107 7.07 -5.41 -9.01
N VAL A 108 6.65 -5.48 -7.75
CA VAL A 108 7.46 -5.97 -6.62
C VAL A 108 6.93 -7.27 -6.00
N GLU A 109 5.78 -7.75 -6.48
CA GLU A 109 5.10 -8.99 -6.05
C GLU A 109 5.72 -10.29 -6.60
#